data_AF-A0A6I3E1H9-F1
#
_entry.id   AF-A0A6I3E1H9-F1
#
_cell.length_a   1.000
_cell.length_b   1.000
_cell.length_c   1.000
_cell.angle_alpha   90.00
_cell.angle_beta   90.00
_cell.angle_gamma   90.00
#
_symmetry.space_group_name_H-M   'P 1'
#
loop_
_entity.id
_entity.type
_entity.pdbx_description
1 polymer ?
#
loop_
_entity_poly.entity_id
_entity_poly.type
_entity_poly.pdbx_seq_one_letter_code
_entity_poly.pdbx_strand_id
1 'polypeptide(L)'
;MSQLENKPSRARDTDRKTRIHLSFYDRTKFFLLFGITFFILVWSNLADNPILSFSDSVKDVAQSKRWLLGLVVIEVIRQVHFALAELLAPYHGLWQRYFSFVDRLLHKLSDWTRFRLSRVIKWLLFVFLLSVV
;
A
#
# COMPACT_ATOMS: atom_id res chain seq x y z
N MET A 1 -47.87 24.08 -6.82
CA MET A 1 -46.45 24.14 -7.26
C MET A 1 -45.58 24.40 -6.03
N SER A 2 -44.84 23.41 -5.53
CA SER A 2 -43.60 23.69 -4.82
C SER A 2 -42.52 22.79 -5.40
N GLN A 3 -41.62 23.41 -6.15
CA GLN A 3 -40.39 22.85 -6.70
C GLN A 3 -39.41 22.61 -5.56
N LEU A 4 -39.77 21.78 -4.58
CA LEU A 4 -38.86 21.37 -3.51
C LEU A 4 -37.91 20.30 -4.05
N GLU A 5 -36.96 20.80 -4.82
CA GLU A 5 -35.56 20.48 -4.65
C GLU A 5 -35.20 18.99 -4.72
N ASN A 6 -35.31 18.45 -5.93
CA ASN A 6 -34.55 17.27 -6.34
C ASN A 6 -33.05 17.63 -6.41
N LYS A 7 -32.43 17.88 -5.26
CA LYS A 7 -30.97 17.95 -5.16
C LYS A 7 -30.47 16.51 -5.34
N PRO A 8 -29.66 16.21 -6.37
CA PRO A 8 -29.08 14.89 -6.49
C PRO A 8 -28.28 14.60 -5.22
N SER A 9 -28.64 13.52 -4.54
CA SER A 9 -27.87 13.01 -3.39
C SER A 9 -26.42 12.81 -3.81
N ARG A 10 -25.46 13.00 -2.89
CA ARG A 10 -24.02 12.84 -3.15
C ARG A 10 -23.80 11.53 -3.91
N ALA A 11 -23.22 11.62 -5.11
CA ALA A 11 -22.95 10.45 -5.97
C ALA A 11 -22.31 9.34 -5.14
N ARG A 12 -22.95 8.16 -5.11
CA ARG A 12 -22.46 7.03 -4.32
C ARG A 12 -21.14 6.59 -4.91
N ASP A 13 -20.28 6.01 -4.07
CA ASP A 13 -18.98 5.54 -4.54
C ASP A 13 -19.13 4.39 -5.56
N THR A 14 -20.29 3.72 -5.58
CA THR A 14 -20.70 2.74 -6.60
C THR A 14 -21.00 3.35 -7.96
N ASP A 15 -21.37 4.63 -8.01
CA ASP A 15 -21.76 5.32 -9.24
C ASP A 15 -20.55 5.94 -9.97
N ARG A 16 -19.38 5.91 -9.33
CA ARG A 16 -18.14 6.46 -9.87
C ARG A 16 -17.46 5.46 -10.80
N LYS A 17 -17.13 5.92 -12.01
CA LYS A 17 -16.43 5.11 -13.02
C LYS A 17 -14.94 4.95 -12.73
N THR A 18 -14.36 5.85 -11.95
CA THR A 18 -12.95 5.84 -11.54
C THR A 18 -12.85 6.00 -10.03
N ARG A 19 -11.68 5.62 -9.50
CA ARG A 19 -11.41 5.75 -8.07
C ARG A 19 -11.33 7.22 -7.66
N ILE A 20 -11.68 7.51 -6.42
CA ILE A 20 -11.45 8.81 -5.79
C ILE A 20 -9.94 9.06 -5.69
N HIS A 21 -9.53 10.29 -6.01
CA HIS A 21 -8.15 10.71 -5.86
C HIS A 21 -7.65 10.51 -4.44
N LEU A 22 -6.54 9.80 -4.30
CA LEU A 22 -5.87 9.63 -3.02
C LEU A 22 -5.21 10.95 -2.58
N SER A 23 -5.38 11.32 -1.31
CA SER A 23 -4.73 12.49 -0.71
C SER A 23 -3.21 12.42 -0.88
N PHE A 24 -2.57 13.59 -1.06
CA PHE A 24 -1.12 13.68 -1.17
C PHE A 24 -0.40 13.08 0.05
N TYR A 25 -0.95 13.28 1.25
CA TYR A 25 -0.41 12.71 2.49
C TYR A 25 -0.35 11.17 2.42
N ASP A 26 -1.42 10.53 1.95
CA ASP A 26 -1.51 9.07 1.85
C ASP A 26 -0.61 8.46 0.77
N ARG A 27 -0.20 9.26 -0.22
CA ARG A 27 0.79 8.86 -1.22
C ARG A 27 2.19 8.90 -0.64
N THR A 28 2.52 9.96 0.08
CA THR A 28 3.91 10.29 0.42
C THR A 28 4.34 9.73 1.79
N LYS A 29 3.42 9.46 2.72
CA LYS A 29 3.75 9.05 4.10
C LYS A 29 4.66 7.82 4.21
N PHE A 30 4.43 6.78 3.41
CA PHE A 30 5.26 5.56 3.46
C PHE A 30 6.62 5.76 2.80
N PHE A 31 6.68 6.52 1.71
CA PHE A 31 7.96 6.94 1.13
C PHE A 31 8.81 7.74 2.11
N LEU A 32 8.18 8.68 2.84
CA LEU A 32 8.86 9.44 3.87
C LEU A 32 9.33 8.53 5.01
N LEU A 33 8.47 7.62 5.48
CA LEU A 33 8.84 6.67 6.52
C LEU A 33 10.08 5.86 6.11
N PHE A 34 10.05 5.23 4.93
CA PHE A 34 11.18 4.41 4.46
C PHE A 34 12.43 5.25 4.16
N GLY A 35 12.26 6.44 3.58
CA GLY A 35 13.36 7.36 3.30
C GLY A 35 14.04 7.87 4.56
N ILE A 36 13.26 8.25 5.58
CA ILE A 36 13.79 8.67 6.89
C ILE A 36 14.50 7.49 7.57
N THR A 37 13.88 6.30 7.59
CA THR A 37 14.54 5.10 8.14
C THR A 37 15.85 4.81 7.42
N PHE A 38 15.87 4.84 6.08
CA PHE A 38 17.08 4.63 5.30
C PHE A 38 18.16 5.68 5.63
N PHE A 39 17.79 6.95 5.71
CA PHE A 39 18.71 8.03 6.03
C PHE A 39 19.29 7.90 7.45
N ILE A 40 18.48 7.54 8.44
CA ILE A 40 18.94 7.27 9.80
C ILE A 40 19.96 6.12 9.81
N LEU A 41 19.74 5.06 9.03
CA LEU A 41 20.69 3.94 8.93
C LEU A 41 22.01 4.35 8.27
N VAL A 42 21.95 5.13 7.19
CA VAL A 42 23.16 5.68 6.54
C VAL A 42 23.92 6.59 7.50
N TRP A 43 23.21 7.42 8.25
CA TRP A 43 23.80 8.31 9.25
C TRP A 43 24.44 7.52 10.40
N SER A 44 23.79 6.46 10.88
CA SER A 44 24.34 5.56 11.89
C SER A 44 25.68 4.98 11.44
N ASN A 45 25.74 4.45 10.22
CA ASN A 45 26.98 3.90 9.65
C ASN A 45 28.13 4.93 9.58
N LEU A 46 27.81 6.20 9.31
CA LEU A 46 28.80 7.27 9.27
C LEU A 46 29.24 7.71 10.67
N ALA A 47 28.33 7.70 11.64
CA ALA A 47 28.64 8.00 13.03
C ALA A 47 29.52 6.92 13.67
N ASP A 48 29.30 5.65 13.31
CA ASP A 48 30.08 4.51 13.80
C ASP A 48 31.49 4.46 13.18
N ASN A 49 31.64 4.90 11.93
CA ASN A 49 32.90 4.83 11.19
C ASN A 49 33.25 6.18 10.53
N PRO A 50 34.06 7.04 11.19
CA PRO A 50 34.36 8.40 10.70
C PRO A 50 35.21 8.45 9.40
N ILE A 51 35.76 7.31 8.96
CA ILE A 51 36.54 7.18 7.72
C ILE A 51 35.65 6.82 6.52
N LEU A 52 34.43 6.32 6.78
CA LEU A 52 33.54 5.84 5.74
C LEU A 52 32.95 7.02 4.94
N SER A 53 33.07 6.96 3.62
CA SER A 53 32.45 7.96 2.74
C SER A 53 30.93 7.81 2.71
N PHE A 54 30.19 8.92 2.57
CA PHE A 54 28.73 8.90 2.42
C PHE A 54 28.26 7.96 1.31
N SER A 55 28.93 7.98 0.15
CA SER A 55 28.54 7.14 -1.00
C SER A 55 28.72 5.64 -0.73
N ASP A 56 29.71 5.27 0.09
CA ASP A 56 29.95 3.88 0.45
C ASP A 56 28.98 3.42 1.54
N SER A 57 28.67 4.28 2.51
CA SER A 57 27.61 4.02 3.50
C SER A 57 26.24 3.81 2.85
N VAL A 58 25.88 4.62 1.85
CA VAL A 58 24.62 4.45 1.09
C VAL A 58 24.57 3.09 0.39
N LYS A 59 25.67 2.70 -0.28
CA LYS A 59 25.76 1.39 -0.96
C LYS A 59 25.67 0.25 0.05
N ASP A 60 26.36 0.37 1.18
CA ASP A 60 26.37 -0.65 2.24
C ASP A 60 24.97 -0.84 2.85
N VAL A 61 24.29 0.25 3.22
CA VAL A 61 22.91 0.17 3.72
C VAL A 61 21.96 -0.37 2.66
N ALA A 62 22.08 0.06 1.40
CA ALA A 62 21.26 -0.45 0.30
C ALA A 62 21.46 -1.97 0.08
N GLN A 63 22.69 -2.47 0.21
CA GLN A 63 23.00 -3.89 0.03
C GLN A 63 22.64 -4.74 1.25
N SER A 64 22.84 -4.24 2.46
CA SER A 64 22.53 -4.96 3.70
C SER A 64 21.04 -4.92 4.07
N LYS A 65 20.34 -3.85 3.70
CA LYS A 65 18.91 -3.63 3.98
C LYS A 65 18.08 -3.65 2.69
N ARG A 66 18.36 -4.60 1.79
CA ARG A 66 17.62 -4.78 0.52
C ARG A 66 16.11 -4.93 0.70
N TRP A 67 15.67 -5.50 1.83
CA TRP A 67 14.24 -5.62 2.14
C TRP A 67 13.55 -4.24 2.22
N LEU A 68 14.25 -3.20 2.71
CA LEU A 68 13.72 -1.84 2.78
C LEU A 68 13.53 -1.26 1.38
N LEU A 69 14.46 -1.53 0.46
CA LEU A 69 14.30 -1.19 -0.96
C LEU A 69 13.13 -1.95 -1.60
N GLY A 70 12.94 -3.23 -1.23
CA GLY A 70 11.78 -4.02 -1.62
C GLY A 70 10.46 -3.36 -1.20
N LEU A 71 10.37 -2.84 0.02
CA LEU A 71 9.19 -2.10 0.49
C LEU A 71 8.94 -0.83 -0.32
N VAL A 72 10.00 -0.10 -0.68
CA VAL A 72 9.89 1.08 -1.57
C VAL A 72 9.34 0.67 -2.94
N VAL A 73 9.83 -0.41 -3.53
CA VAL A 73 9.34 -0.91 -4.83
C VAL A 73 7.86 -1.32 -4.75
N ILE A 74 7.47 -2.04 -3.70
CA ILE A 74 6.06 -2.39 -3.45
C ILE A 74 5.19 -1.13 -3.34
N GLU A 75 5.69 -0.11 -2.66
CA GLU A 75 5.01 1.17 -2.51
C GLU A 75 4.91 1.94 -3.84
N VAL A 76 5.94 1.91 -4.70
CA VAL A 76 5.86 2.42 -6.09
C VAL A 76 4.74 1.71 -6.86
N ILE A 77 4.71 0.38 -6.81
CA ILE A 77 3.68 -0.43 -7.49
C ILE A 77 2.29 -0.03 -6.99
N ARG A 78 2.13 0.17 -5.67
CA ARG A 78 0.88 0.63 -5.06
C ARG A 78 0.47 1.99 -5.62
N GLN A 79 1.39 2.96 -5.67
CA GLN A 79 1.10 4.28 -6.21
C GLN A 79 0.71 4.23 -7.69
N VAL A 80 1.43 3.47 -8.51
CA VAL A 80 1.12 3.27 -9.93
C VAL A 80 -0.25 2.64 -10.09
N HIS A 81 -0.56 1.58 -9.34
CA HIS A 81 -1.86 0.92 -9.36
C HIS A 81 -3.00 1.92 -9.07
N PHE A 82 -2.84 2.76 -8.05
CA PHE A 82 -3.84 3.76 -7.71
C PHE A 82 -3.95 4.90 -8.72
N ALA A 83 -2.83 5.36 -9.29
CA ALA A 83 -2.85 6.35 -10.38
C ALA A 83 -3.59 5.80 -11.61
N LEU A 84 -3.33 4.54 -12.00
CA LEU A 84 -4.05 3.89 -13.11
C LEU A 84 -5.55 3.76 -12.81
N ALA A 85 -5.94 3.44 -11.57
CA ALA A 85 -7.35 3.34 -11.18
C ALA A 85 -8.07 4.70 -11.11
N GLU A 86 -7.35 5.79 -10.91
CA GLU A 86 -7.88 7.16 -10.96
C GLU A 86 -8.05 7.64 -12.41
N LEU A 87 -7.12 7.29 -13.31
CA LEU A 87 -7.10 7.75 -14.70
C LEU A 87 -7.94 6.89 -15.65
N LEU A 88 -7.94 5.56 -15.46
CA LEU A 88 -8.53 4.60 -16.40
C LEU A 88 -9.74 3.91 -15.79
N ALA A 89 -10.94 4.36 -16.22
CA ALA A 89 -12.20 3.70 -15.88
C ALA A 89 -12.22 2.18 -16.16
N PRO A 90 -11.71 1.66 -17.31
CA PRO A 90 -11.71 0.21 -17.54
C PRO A 90 -10.78 -0.53 -16.58
N TYR A 91 -9.61 0.04 -16.25
CA TYR A 91 -8.69 -0.56 -15.29
C TYR A 91 -9.36 -0.68 -13.91
N HIS A 92 -9.97 0.40 -13.42
CA HIS A 92 -10.71 0.39 -12.16
C HIS A 92 -11.84 -0.66 -12.17
N GLY A 93 -12.63 -0.71 -13.24
CA GLY A 93 -13.72 -1.67 -13.40
C GLY A 93 -13.26 -3.13 -13.43
N LEU A 94 -12.11 -3.45 -14.05
CA LEU A 94 -11.52 -4.79 -14.03
C LEU A 94 -11.18 -5.22 -12.59
N TRP A 95 -10.52 -4.36 -11.82
CA TRP A 95 -10.20 -4.63 -10.43
C TRP A 95 -11.45 -4.80 -9.57
N GLN A 96 -12.48 -3.98 -9.79
CA GLN A 96 -13.74 -4.06 -9.04
C GLN A 96 -14.48 -5.38 -9.31
N ARG A 97 -14.46 -5.86 -10.56
CA ARG A 97 -14.98 -7.19 -10.93
C ARG A 97 -14.18 -8.30 -10.28
N TYR A 98 -12.85 -8.21 -10.31
CA TYR A 98 -11.96 -9.18 -9.65
C TYR A 98 -12.25 -9.26 -8.14
N PHE A 99 -12.32 -8.12 -7.44
CA PHE A 99 -12.63 -8.11 -6.01
C PHE A 99 -14.04 -8.63 -5.71
N SER A 100 -15.05 -8.29 -6.52
CA SER A 100 -16.39 -8.86 -6.36
C SER A 100 -16.41 -10.37 -6.57
N PHE A 101 -15.62 -10.88 -7.51
CA PHE A 101 -15.48 -12.32 -7.73
C PHE A 101 -14.81 -13.00 -6.54
N VAL A 102 -13.69 -12.47 -6.04
CA VAL A 102 -13.02 -13.00 -4.85
C VAL A 102 -13.94 -12.96 -3.63
N ASP A 103 -14.66 -11.86 -3.43
CA ASP A 103 -15.59 -11.71 -2.33
C ASP A 103 -16.72 -12.75 -2.38
N ARG A 104 -17.26 -13.03 -3.57
CA ARG A 104 -18.23 -14.12 -3.76
C ARG A 104 -17.65 -15.48 -3.42
N LEU A 105 -16.39 -15.75 -3.77
CA LEU A 105 -15.71 -17.00 -3.41
C LEU A 105 -15.52 -17.11 -1.89
N LEU A 106 -15.12 -16.02 -1.24
CA LEU A 106 -14.94 -15.98 0.21
C LEU A 106 -16.26 -16.11 0.98
N HIS A 107 -17.36 -15.57 0.45
CA HIS A 107 -18.70 -15.70 1.03
C HIS A 107 -19.27 -17.12 0.92
N LYS A 108 -18.70 -17.99 0.08
CA LYS A 108 -19.05 -19.43 0.11
C LYS A 108 -18.48 -20.14 1.34
N LEU A 109 -17.47 -19.56 1.99
CA LEU A 109 -16.93 -20.08 3.24
C LEU A 109 -17.83 -19.65 4.40
N SER A 110 -18.04 -20.54 5.36
CA SER A 110 -18.70 -20.19 6.62
C SER A 110 -17.97 -19.03 7.32
N ASP A 111 -18.74 -18.14 7.96
CA ASP A 111 -18.21 -17.03 8.75
C ASP A 111 -17.13 -17.45 9.74
N TRP A 112 -17.30 -18.63 10.36
CA TRP A 112 -16.34 -19.21 11.30
C TRP A 112 -15.00 -19.59 10.64
N THR A 113 -15.05 -20.10 9.42
CA THR A 113 -13.84 -20.45 8.65
C THR A 113 -13.15 -19.19 8.13
N ARG A 114 -13.91 -18.20 7.65
CA ARG A 114 -13.37 -16.89 7.23
C ARG A 114 -12.63 -16.18 8.36
N PHE A 115 -13.18 -16.18 9.57
CA PHE A 115 -12.54 -15.60 10.74
C PHE A 115 -11.23 -16.29 11.11
N ARG A 116 -11.22 -17.63 11.16
CA ARG A 116 -10.02 -18.42 11.45
C ARG A 116 -8.94 -18.23 10.40
N LEU A 117 -9.33 -18.26 9.12
CA LEU A 117 -8.40 -18.05 8.01
C LEU A 117 -7.75 -16.67 8.08
N SER A 118 -8.53 -15.62 8.35
CA SER A 118 -7.98 -14.27 8.54
C SER A 118 -6.98 -14.22 9.70
N ARG A 119 -7.27 -14.89 10.81
CA ARG A 119 -6.37 -14.97 11.96
C ARG A 119 -5.08 -15.73 11.62
N VAL A 120 -5.18 -16.88 10.96
CA VAL A 120 -4.02 -17.68 10.55
C VAL A 120 -3.15 -16.90 9.58
N ILE A 121 -3.73 -16.26 8.57
CA ILE A 121 -2.98 -15.44 7.61
C ILE A 121 -2.26 -14.29 8.32
N LYS A 122 -2.90 -13.59 9.27
CA LYS A 122 -2.26 -12.53 10.05
C LYS A 122 -1.05 -13.05 10.85
N TRP A 123 -1.19 -14.19 11.51
CA TRP A 123 -0.08 -14.81 12.24
C TRP A 123 1.04 -15.27 11.31
N LEU A 124 0.70 -15.88 10.18
CA LEU A 124 1.69 -16.29 9.17
C LEU A 124 2.47 -15.09 8.62
N LEU A 125 1.78 -13.99 8.31
CA LEU A 125 2.43 -12.75 7.89
C LEU A 125 3.32 -12.16 8.98
N PHE A 126 2.87 -12.16 10.23
CA PHE A 126 3.66 -11.68 11.38
C PHE A 126 4.93 -12.52 11.58
N VAL A 127 4.80 -13.85 11.58
CA VAL A 127 5.93 -14.79 11.69
C VAL A 127 6.88 -14.64 10.51
N PHE A 128 6.35 -14.51 9.29
CA PHE A 128 7.16 -14.27 8.10
C PHE A 128 7.96 -12.96 8.22
N LEU A 129 7.35 -11.87 8.67
CA LEU A 129 8.05 -10.60 8.90
C LEU A 129 9.15 -10.74 9.95
N LEU A 130 8.89 -11.41 11.07
CA LEU A 130 9.90 -11.70 12.08
C LEU A 130 11.02 -12.61 11.56
N SER A 131 10.72 -13.50 10.62
CA SER A 131 11.72 -14.40 10.03
C SER A 131 12.65 -13.68 9.04
N VAL A 132 12.22 -12.57 8.46
CA VAL A 132 12.99 -11.81 7.45
C VAL A 132 13.91 -10.77 8.11
N VAL A 133 13.55 -10.30 9.31
CA VAL A 133 14.30 -9.31 10.10
C VAL A 133 15.31 -10.01 11.00
#